data_AF-A0A4Y2FRV4-F1
#
_entry.id   AF-A0A4Y2FRV4-F1
#
_cell.length_a   1.000
_cell.length_b   1.000
_cell.length_c   1.000
_cell.angle_alpha   90.00
_cell.angle_beta   90.00
_cell.angle_gamma   90.00
#
_symmetry.space_group_name_H-M   'P 1'
#
loop_
_entity.id
_entity.type
_entity.pdbx_description
1 polymer ?
#
loop_
_entity_poly.entity_id
_entity_poly.type
_entity_poly.pdbx_seq_one_letter_code
_entity_poly.pdbx_strand_id
1 'polypeptide(L)'
;MHHIKRILKEFGHKLNSISSSEAFRDGIMSEYAAINERESAMSLQIFFSCPSNFTEIFKALSAVLGFHSNETLVFSVGRTIIAILNLSSFFSVAGFALGVSEEDEKARQKMEDISFGLNLPEETKKEGTLFYRFSKLTKKLILRARGAFSFIRGFLLTSIGVLLTYNFLFLQLDAYYDGNKDNQQSA
;
A
#
# COMPACT_ATOMS: atom_id res chain seq x y z
N MET A 1 3.29 12.98 -5.45
CA MET A 1 3.28 13.84 -4.25
C MET A 1 3.62 15.31 -4.54
N HIS A 2 4.77 15.62 -5.16
CA HIS A 2 5.10 16.99 -5.63
C HIS A 2 4.06 17.56 -6.62
N HIS A 3 3.44 16.70 -7.44
CA HIS A 3 2.36 17.07 -8.35
C HIS A 3 1.08 17.51 -7.62
N ILE A 4 0.57 16.74 -6.65
CA ILE A 4 -0.66 17.11 -5.90
C ILE A 4 -0.47 18.41 -5.12
N LYS A 5 0.70 18.60 -4.47
CA LYS A 5 1.02 19.87 -3.78
C LYS A 5 1.11 21.05 -4.75
N ARG A 6 1.66 20.83 -5.95
CA ARG A 6 1.71 21.85 -7.01
C ARG A 6 0.32 22.14 -7.57
N ILE A 7 -0.52 21.14 -7.80
CA ILE A 7 -1.92 21.29 -8.20
C ILE A 7 -2.67 22.13 -7.16
N LEU A 8 -2.51 21.83 -5.86
CA LEU A 8 -3.11 22.62 -4.77
C LEU A 8 -2.58 24.06 -4.71
N LYS A 9 -1.27 24.26 -4.92
CA LYS A 9 -0.63 25.59 -4.92
C LYS A 9 -1.05 26.43 -6.13
N GLU A 10 -1.12 25.82 -7.31
CA GLU A 10 -1.62 26.46 -8.53
C GLU A 10 -3.11 26.76 -8.43
N PHE A 11 -3.91 25.87 -7.81
CA PHE A 11 -5.30 26.13 -7.48
C PHE A 11 -5.44 27.38 -6.60
N GLY A 12 -4.70 27.45 -5.50
CA GLY A 12 -4.72 28.61 -4.60
C GLY A 12 -4.30 29.91 -5.29
N HIS A 13 -3.37 29.84 -6.24
CA HIS A 13 -2.88 31.01 -6.97
C HIS A 13 -3.81 31.44 -8.12
N LYS A 14 -4.47 30.50 -8.80
CA LYS A 14 -5.41 30.79 -9.90
C LYS A 14 -6.84 31.07 -9.47
N LEU A 15 -7.23 30.70 -8.25
CA LEU A 15 -8.47 31.18 -7.63
C LEU A 15 -8.49 32.71 -7.48
N ASN A 16 -7.31 33.36 -7.44
CA ASN A 16 -7.19 34.83 -7.48
C ASN A 16 -7.25 35.42 -8.90
N SER A 17 -7.26 34.61 -9.97
CA SER A 17 -7.35 35.10 -11.35
C SER A 17 -8.47 34.39 -12.12
N ILE A 18 -9.61 35.08 -12.19
CA ILE A 18 -10.93 34.62 -12.69
C ILE A 18 -10.92 34.06 -14.14
N SER A 19 -9.83 34.11 -14.91
CA SER A 19 -9.90 34.02 -16.39
C SER A 19 -9.42 32.74 -17.09
N SER A 20 -9.09 31.62 -16.43
CA SER A 20 -8.56 30.42 -17.16
C SER A 20 -9.18 29.06 -16.78
N SER A 21 -10.47 29.03 -16.47
CA SER A 21 -11.20 27.82 -16.01
C SER A 21 -10.99 26.56 -16.88
N GLU A 22 -11.05 26.66 -18.21
CA GLU A 22 -10.97 25.46 -19.08
C GLU A 22 -9.55 24.92 -19.27
N ALA A 23 -8.59 25.76 -19.64
CA ALA A 23 -7.19 25.34 -19.79
C ALA A 23 -6.62 24.77 -18.48
N PHE A 24 -7.12 25.25 -17.35
CA PHE A 24 -6.76 24.75 -16.03
C PHE A 24 -7.43 23.40 -15.71
N ARG A 25 -8.73 23.23 -16.00
CA ARG A 25 -9.44 21.95 -15.89
C ARG A 25 -8.74 20.86 -16.71
N ASP A 26 -8.38 21.17 -17.95
CA ASP A 26 -7.80 20.22 -18.88
C ASP A 26 -6.35 19.85 -18.46
N GLY A 27 -5.59 20.82 -17.94
CA GLY A 27 -4.27 20.57 -17.37
C GLY A 27 -4.31 19.64 -16.14
N ILE A 28 -5.28 19.84 -15.25
CA ILE A 28 -5.44 19.01 -14.07
C ILE A 28 -5.94 17.61 -14.41
N MET A 29 -6.89 17.49 -15.35
CA MET A 29 -7.35 16.18 -15.80
C MET A 29 -6.24 15.39 -16.48
N SER A 30 -5.38 16.05 -17.25
CA SER A 30 -4.21 15.43 -17.87
C SER A 30 -3.21 14.93 -16.82
N GLU A 31 -2.86 15.74 -15.81
CA GLU A 31 -1.97 15.29 -14.73
C GLU A 31 -2.56 14.13 -13.93
N TYR A 32 -3.87 14.15 -13.64
CA TYR A 32 -4.53 13.04 -12.94
C TYR A 32 -4.59 11.76 -13.77
N ALA A 33 -4.88 11.87 -15.08
CA ALA A 33 -4.86 10.73 -15.98
C ALA A 33 -3.47 10.07 -16.00
N ALA A 34 -2.41 10.87 -16.09
CA ALA A 34 -1.04 10.39 -16.07
C ALA A 34 -0.65 9.69 -14.74
N ILE A 35 -1.14 10.20 -13.60
CA ILE A 35 -0.92 9.58 -12.29
C ILE A 35 -1.66 8.23 -12.21
N ASN A 36 -2.93 8.19 -12.63
CA ASN A 36 -3.76 6.98 -12.58
C ASN A 36 -3.23 5.89 -13.53
N GLU A 37 -2.71 6.27 -14.70
CA GLU A 37 -2.05 5.33 -15.62
C GLU A 37 -0.78 4.73 -15.01
N ARG A 38 0.07 5.55 -14.39
CA ARG A 38 1.28 5.08 -13.69
C ARG A 38 0.94 4.17 -12.51
N GLU A 39 -0.08 4.52 -11.74
CA GLU A 39 -0.56 3.68 -10.64
C GLU A 39 -1.05 2.33 -11.16
N SER A 40 -1.83 2.32 -12.24
CA SER A 40 -2.31 1.09 -12.87
C SER A 40 -1.17 0.20 -13.35
N ALA A 41 -0.15 0.78 -14.01
CA ALA A 41 1.01 0.03 -14.49
C ALA A 41 1.83 -0.60 -13.34
N MET A 42 2.06 0.14 -12.26
CA MET A 42 2.79 -0.36 -11.08
C MET A 42 1.95 -1.35 -10.25
N SER A 43 0.61 -1.23 -10.28
CA SER A 43 -0.27 -2.09 -9.49
C SER A 43 -0.12 -3.58 -9.80
N LEU A 44 0.14 -3.93 -11.06
CA LEU A 44 0.31 -5.31 -11.50
C LEU A 44 1.65 -5.89 -11.01
N GLN A 45 2.73 -5.11 -11.11
CA GLN A 45 4.05 -5.51 -10.62
C GLN A 45 4.02 -5.75 -9.10
N ILE A 46 3.38 -4.84 -8.36
CA ILE A 46 3.21 -4.95 -6.92
C ILE A 46 2.33 -6.16 -6.55
N PHE A 47 1.28 -6.43 -7.35
CA PHE A 47 0.40 -7.59 -7.15
C PHE A 47 1.14 -8.92 -7.21
N PHE A 48 2.09 -9.09 -8.14
CA PHE A 48 2.88 -10.33 -8.22
C PHE A 48 4.06 -10.34 -7.23
N SER A 49 4.68 -9.19 -6.97
CA SER A 49 5.83 -9.10 -6.08
C SER A 49 5.45 -9.37 -4.61
N CYS A 50 4.28 -8.91 -4.15
CA CYS A 50 3.85 -9.11 -2.76
C CYS A 50 3.72 -10.58 -2.34
N PRO A 51 2.93 -11.42 -3.03
CA PRO A 51 2.80 -12.84 -2.69
C PRO A 51 4.13 -13.60 -2.83
N SER A 52 4.95 -13.24 -3.82
CA SER A 52 6.28 -13.83 -4.00
C SER A 52 7.19 -13.55 -2.80
N ASN A 53 7.30 -12.27 -2.40
CA ASN A 53 8.10 -11.88 -1.24
C ASN A 53 7.55 -12.52 0.05
N PHE A 54 6.22 -12.54 0.21
CA PHE A 54 5.57 -13.16 1.36
C PHE A 54 5.90 -14.65 1.46
N THR A 55 5.86 -15.38 0.35
CA THR A 55 6.17 -16.81 0.30
C THR A 55 7.62 -17.08 0.67
N GLU A 56 8.56 -16.26 0.20
CA GLU A 56 9.98 -16.41 0.54
C GLU A 56 10.26 -16.10 2.02
N ILE A 57 9.62 -15.06 2.58
CA ILE A 57 9.68 -14.75 4.02
C ILE A 57 9.12 -15.92 4.83
N PHE A 58 7.98 -16.48 4.40
CA PHE A 58 7.33 -17.61 5.05
C PHE A 58 8.25 -18.83 5.09
N LYS A 59 8.81 -19.24 3.94
CA LYS A 59 9.76 -20.36 3.85
C LYS A 59 10.98 -20.16 4.74
N ALA A 60 11.52 -18.95 4.79
CA ALA A 60 12.69 -18.66 5.59
C ALA A 60 12.40 -18.72 7.09
N LEU A 61 11.26 -18.18 7.54
CA LEU A 61 10.80 -18.33 8.93
C LEU A 61 10.60 -19.81 9.29
N SER A 62 9.96 -20.59 8.41
CA SER A 62 9.78 -22.02 8.64
C SER A 62 11.12 -22.77 8.70
N ALA A 63 12.09 -22.40 7.86
CA ALA A 63 13.43 -22.97 7.92
C ALA A 63 14.17 -22.62 9.22
N VAL A 64 14.10 -21.37 9.68
CA VAL A 64 14.67 -20.93 10.98
C VAL A 64 14.05 -21.68 12.15
N LEU A 65 12.76 -21.99 12.07
CA LEU A 65 12.04 -22.76 13.08
C LEU A 65 12.30 -24.28 13.01
N GLY A 66 13.11 -24.75 12.06
CA GLY A 66 13.53 -26.15 11.98
C GLY A 66 12.67 -27.04 11.08
N PHE A 67 11.64 -26.51 10.42
CA PHE A 67 10.72 -27.30 9.56
C PHE A 67 11.34 -27.84 8.29
N HIS A 68 12.49 -27.32 7.87
CA HIS A 68 13.22 -27.76 6.69
C HIS A 68 14.64 -28.14 7.10
N SER A 69 14.86 -29.43 7.33
CA SER A 69 16.00 -29.97 8.08
C SER A 69 17.11 -30.61 7.25
N ASN A 70 17.29 -30.27 5.96
CA ASN A 70 18.27 -30.96 5.10
C ASN A 70 19.07 -30.03 4.16
N GLU A 71 19.46 -28.84 4.63
CA GLU A 71 20.28 -27.94 3.81
C GLU A 71 21.64 -27.66 4.44
N THR A 72 22.68 -27.61 3.59
CA THR A 72 24.04 -27.27 4.02
C THR A 72 24.07 -25.86 4.62
N LEU A 73 24.96 -25.64 5.58
CA LEU A 73 25.05 -24.38 6.35
C LEU A 73 25.19 -23.13 5.44
N VAL A 74 25.88 -23.26 4.31
CA VAL A 74 26.01 -22.21 3.28
C VAL A 74 24.68 -21.89 2.60
N PHE A 75 23.88 -22.91 2.28
CA PHE A 75 22.57 -22.74 1.64
C PHE A 75 21.56 -22.10 2.59
N SER A 76 21.62 -22.46 3.88
CA SER A 76 20.82 -21.86 4.96
C SER A 76 21.13 -20.38 5.19
N VAL A 77 22.42 -20.01 5.23
CA VAL A 77 22.84 -18.60 5.35
C VAL A 77 22.39 -17.78 4.13
N GLY A 78 22.57 -18.31 2.92
CA GLY A 78 22.14 -17.64 1.69
C GLY A 78 20.63 -17.38 1.65
N ARG A 79 19.82 -18.37 2.02
CA ARG A 79 18.36 -18.24 2.10
C ARG A 79 17.93 -17.21 3.15
N THR A 80 18.62 -17.15 4.28
CA THR A 80 18.35 -16.18 5.35
C THR A 80 18.61 -14.74 4.89
N ILE A 81 19.72 -14.49 4.18
CA ILE A 81 20.04 -13.17 3.62
C ILE A 81 18.99 -12.75 2.59
N ILE A 82 18.60 -13.64 1.67
CA ILE A 82 17.56 -13.40 0.67
C ILE A 82 16.23 -13.06 1.35
N ALA A 83 15.88 -13.78 2.42
CA ALA A 83 14.66 -13.52 3.17
C ALA A 83 14.65 -12.15 3.86
N ILE A 84 15.76 -11.74 4.47
CA ILE A 84 15.89 -10.41 5.09
C ILE A 84 15.76 -9.30 4.03
N LEU A 85 16.38 -9.48 2.86
CA LEU A 85 16.27 -8.53 1.75
C LEU A 85 14.83 -8.45 1.22
N ASN A 86 14.16 -9.59 1.05
CA ASN A 86 12.77 -9.64 0.60
C ASN A 86 11.80 -9.05 1.64
N LEU A 87 12.06 -9.27 2.93
CA LEU A 87 11.34 -8.66 4.05
C LEU A 87 11.47 -7.14 4.01
N SER A 88 12.70 -6.63 3.96
CA SER A 88 12.99 -5.20 3.89
C SER A 88 12.32 -4.55 2.67
N SER A 89 12.38 -5.20 1.50
CA SER A 89 11.78 -4.71 0.26
C SER A 89 10.25 -4.69 0.35
N PHE A 90 9.64 -5.77 0.84
CA PHE A 90 8.19 -5.86 1.03
C PHE A 90 7.66 -4.76 1.96
N PHE A 91 8.29 -4.59 3.13
CA PHE A 91 7.89 -3.55 4.09
C PHE A 91 8.16 -2.14 3.57
N SER A 92 9.23 -1.92 2.82
CA SER A 92 9.51 -0.61 2.20
C SER A 92 8.43 -0.25 1.18
N VAL A 93 8.12 -1.16 0.25
CA VAL A 93 7.07 -0.94 -0.76
C VAL A 93 5.71 -0.68 -0.10
N ALA A 94 5.35 -1.51 0.88
CA ALA A 94 4.08 -1.36 1.59
C ALA A 94 4.02 -0.07 2.43
N GLY A 95 5.14 0.32 3.06
CA GLY A 95 5.25 1.58 3.81
C GLY A 95 5.14 2.81 2.92
N PHE A 96 5.81 2.83 1.77
CA PHE A 96 5.67 3.92 0.79
C PHE A 96 4.25 3.97 0.21
N ALA A 97 3.66 2.83 -0.13
CA ALA A 97 2.29 2.75 -0.62
C ALA A 97 1.28 3.29 0.41
N LEU A 98 1.47 2.96 1.69
CA LEU A 98 0.69 3.51 2.78
C LEU A 98 0.87 5.02 2.92
N GLY A 99 2.12 5.51 2.89
CA GLY A 99 2.40 6.95 2.99
C GLY A 99 1.73 7.75 1.87
N VAL A 100 1.75 7.23 0.64
CA VAL A 100 1.03 7.83 -0.50
C VAL A 100 -0.47 7.87 -0.24
N SER A 101 -1.05 6.78 0.28
CA SER A 101 -2.49 6.73 0.60
C SER A 101 -2.89 7.67 1.74
N GLU A 102 -2.06 7.82 2.78
CA GLU A 102 -2.35 8.74 3.89
C GLU A 102 -2.25 10.20 3.45
N GLU A 103 -1.28 10.52 2.60
CA GLU A 103 -1.14 11.87 2.08
C GLU A 103 -2.21 12.26 1.08
N ASP A 104 -2.65 11.32 0.24
CA ASP A 104 -3.81 11.52 -0.65
C ASP A 104 -5.06 11.83 0.15
N GLU A 105 -5.31 11.10 1.25
CA GLU A 105 -6.45 11.37 2.11
C GLU A 105 -6.38 12.75 2.76
N LYS A 106 -5.21 13.15 3.27
CA LYS A 106 -5.00 14.50 3.83
C LYS A 106 -5.19 15.59 2.77
N ALA A 107 -4.75 15.35 1.54
CA ALA A 107 -4.95 16.30 0.44
C ALA A 107 -6.43 16.43 0.07
N ARG A 108 -7.17 15.32 0.05
CA ARG A 108 -8.61 15.30 -0.21
C ARG A 108 -9.40 16.02 0.88
N GLN A 109 -9.07 15.80 2.16
CA GLN A 109 -9.69 16.54 3.27
C GLN A 109 -9.49 18.05 3.10
N LYS A 110 -8.26 18.49 2.79
CA LYS A 110 -7.99 19.92 2.50
C LYS A 110 -8.76 20.45 1.30
N MET A 111 -8.93 19.64 0.26
CA MET A 111 -9.75 20.02 -0.91
C MET A 111 -11.23 20.15 -0.54
N GLU A 112 -11.76 19.25 0.29
CA GLU A 112 -13.13 19.35 0.78
C GLU A 112 -13.35 20.62 1.60
N ASP A 113 -12.43 20.94 2.51
CA ASP A 113 -12.46 22.16 3.33
C ASP A 113 -12.44 23.43 2.47
N ILE A 114 -11.57 23.48 1.46
CA ILE A 114 -11.51 24.60 0.51
C ILE A 114 -12.81 24.69 -0.30
N SER A 115 -13.36 23.57 -0.77
CA SER A 115 -14.62 23.57 -1.51
C SER A 115 -15.78 24.08 -0.66
N PHE A 116 -15.78 23.72 0.63
CA PHE A 116 -16.79 24.16 1.58
C PHE A 116 -16.68 25.68 1.78
N GLY A 117 -15.47 26.19 2.03
CA GLY A 117 -15.21 27.63 2.14
C GLY A 117 -15.63 28.42 0.91
N LEU A 118 -15.40 27.88 -0.29
CA LEU A 118 -15.82 28.49 -1.56
C LEU A 118 -17.35 28.41 -1.81
N ASN A 119 -18.06 27.51 -1.14
CA ASN A 119 -19.51 27.39 -1.26
C ASN A 119 -20.28 28.35 -0.33
N LEU A 120 -19.61 29.06 0.59
CA LEU A 120 -20.25 30.01 1.51
C LEU A 120 -20.64 31.33 0.83
N PRO A 121 -19.78 32.01 0.07
CA PRO A 121 -20.14 33.26 -0.62
C PRO A 121 -20.95 32.97 -1.89
N GLU A 122 -22.02 33.74 -2.17
CA GLU A 122 -22.81 33.56 -3.41
C GLU A 122 -21.96 33.78 -4.69
N GLU A 123 -20.95 34.65 -4.63
CA GLU A 123 -20.07 34.96 -5.76
C GLU A 123 -19.20 33.76 -6.19
N THR A 124 -18.71 32.96 -5.23
CA THR A 124 -17.79 31.83 -5.49
C THR A 124 -18.48 30.47 -5.41
N LYS A 125 -19.78 30.42 -5.08
CA LYS A 125 -20.59 29.21 -4.93
C LYS A 125 -20.53 28.28 -6.15
N LYS A 126 -20.50 28.84 -7.36
CA LYS A 126 -20.44 28.05 -8.60
C LYS A 126 -19.09 27.33 -8.76
N GLU A 127 -18.02 27.96 -8.32
CA GLU A 127 -16.65 27.43 -8.34
C GLU A 127 -16.45 26.41 -7.21
N GLY A 128 -16.97 26.69 -6.01
CA GLY A 128 -16.99 25.75 -4.89
C GLY A 128 -17.75 24.46 -5.23
N THR A 129 -18.87 24.55 -5.94
CA THR A 129 -19.66 23.38 -6.36
C THR A 129 -18.92 22.55 -7.42
N LEU A 130 -18.24 23.20 -8.36
CA LEU A 130 -17.39 22.55 -9.36
C LEU A 130 -16.19 21.86 -8.71
N PHE A 131 -15.54 22.51 -7.75
CA PHE A 131 -14.41 21.96 -7.02
C PHE A 131 -14.80 20.77 -6.14
N TYR A 132 -15.97 20.84 -5.50
CA TYR A 132 -16.54 19.71 -4.76
C TYR A 132 -16.85 18.52 -5.67
N ARG A 133 -17.44 18.75 -6.85
CA ARG A 133 -17.67 17.69 -7.84
C ARG A 133 -16.36 17.08 -8.33
N PHE A 134 -15.34 17.92 -8.54
CA PHE A 134 -14.01 17.47 -8.92
C PHE A 134 -13.40 16.59 -7.84
N SER A 135 -13.34 17.03 -6.58
CA SER A 135 -12.77 16.22 -5.49
C SER A 135 -13.45 14.86 -5.35
N LYS A 136 -14.76 14.81 -5.59
CA LYS A 136 -15.58 13.59 -5.54
C LYS A 136 -15.38 12.67 -6.74
N LEU A 137 -15.10 13.21 -7.93
CA LEU A 137 -14.83 12.45 -9.16
C LEU A 137 -13.40 11.91 -9.22
N THR A 138 -12.45 12.61 -8.63
CA THR A 138 -11.06 12.17 -8.53
C THR A 138 -11.01 10.85 -7.80
N LYS A 139 -10.44 9.78 -8.38
CA LYS A 139 -10.27 8.51 -7.67
C LYS A 139 -9.26 8.66 -6.53
N LYS A 140 -9.50 7.95 -5.42
CA LYS A 140 -8.57 7.90 -4.29
C LYS A 140 -7.28 7.21 -4.73
N LEU A 141 -6.13 7.83 -4.51
CA LEU A 141 -4.81 7.25 -4.74
C LEU A 141 -4.48 6.28 -3.61
N ILE A 142 -5.22 5.17 -3.57
CA ILE A 142 -4.84 4.02 -2.80
C ILE A 142 -4.16 3.10 -3.78
N LEU A 143 -2.85 2.91 -3.62
CA LEU A 143 -2.14 1.82 -4.29
C LEU A 143 -2.88 0.52 -3.98
N ARG A 144 -3.66 0.08 -4.97
CA ARG A 144 -4.43 -1.16 -4.93
C ARG A 144 -3.74 -2.11 -5.86
N ALA A 145 -3.27 -3.23 -5.34
CA ALA A 145 -2.73 -4.30 -6.16
C ALA A 145 -3.90 -4.95 -6.92
N ARG A 146 -4.22 -4.42 -8.12
CA ARG A 146 -5.30 -4.87 -9.00
C ARG A 146 -6.69 -4.99 -8.33
N GLY A 147 -6.92 -4.25 -7.24
CA GLY A 147 -8.15 -4.32 -6.45
C GLY A 147 -8.26 -5.49 -5.46
N ALA A 148 -7.27 -6.38 -5.39
CA ALA A 148 -7.28 -7.53 -4.48
C ALA A 148 -6.91 -7.16 -3.04
N PHE A 149 -5.92 -6.28 -2.88
CA PHE A 149 -5.54 -5.75 -1.57
C PHE A 149 -5.13 -4.28 -1.66
N SER A 150 -5.45 -3.54 -0.61
CA SER A 150 -5.08 -2.14 -0.42
C SER A 150 -3.94 -2.07 0.58
N PHE A 151 -2.90 -1.29 0.28
CA PHE A 151 -1.80 -1.04 1.23
C PHE A 151 -2.25 -0.07 2.32
N ILE A 152 -3.02 -0.59 3.26
CA ILE A 152 -3.45 0.10 4.48
C ILE A 152 -2.71 -0.49 5.69
N ARG A 153 -2.67 0.23 6.82
CA ARG A 153 -2.05 -0.26 8.07
C ARG A 153 -2.54 -1.67 8.45
N GLY A 154 -3.82 -1.95 8.21
CA GLY A 154 -4.43 -3.26 8.43
C GLY A 154 -3.79 -4.38 7.60
N PHE A 155 -3.37 -4.11 6.35
CA PHE A 155 -2.71 -5.11 5.50
C PHE A 155 -1.34 -5.52 6.04
N LEU A 156 -0.54 -4.55 6.49
CA LEU A 156 0.76 -4.81 7.12
C LEU A 156 0.61 -5.62 8.41
N LEU A 157 -0.30 -5.19 9.30
CA LEU A 157 -0.58 -5.89 10.55
C LEU A 157 -1.11 -7.31 10.31
N THR A 158 -2.02 -7.49 9.34
CA THR A 158 -2.54 -8.81 8.97
C THR A 158 -1.43 -9.69 8.42
N SER A 159 -0.55 -9.16 7.58
CA SER A 159 0.56 -9.93 7.01
C SER A 159 1.51 -10.43 8.10
N ILE A 160 1.87 -9.59 9.07
CA ILE A 160 2.67 -9.97 10.24
C ILE A 160 1.94 -11.03 11.07
N GLY A 161 0.65 -10.80 11.34
CA GLY A 161 -0.19 -11.74 12.09
C GLY A 161 -0.23 -13.12 11.44
N VAL A 162 -0.50 -13.20 10.13
CA VAL A 162 -0.51 -14.45 9.36
C VAL A 162 0.86 -15.14 9.41
N LEU A 163 1.96 -14.39 9.23
CA LEU A 163 3.31 -14.95 9.33
C LEU A 163 3.54 -15.59 10.70
N LEU A 164 3.23 -14.88 11.79
CA LEU A 164 3.42 -15.41 13.14
C LEU A 164 2.50 -16.59 13.42
N THR A 165 1.20 -16.46 13.17
CA THR A 165 0.20 -17.49 13.49
C THR A 165 0.49 -18.81 12.79
N TYR A 166 0.76 -18.80 11.48
CA TYR A 166 1.06 -20.05 10.78
C TYR A 166 2.37 -20.68 11.25
N ASN A 167 3.42 -19.89 11.44
CA ASN A 167 4.69 -20.42 11.93
C ASN A 167 4.58 -21.00 13.36
N PHE A 168 3.80 -20.37 14.25
CA PHE A 168 3.50 -20.95 15.57
C PHE A 168 2.63 -22.21 15.49
N LEU A 169 1.65 -22.25 14.59
CA LEU A 169 0.82 -23.44 14.38
C LEU A 169 1.67 -24.63 13.93
N PHE A 170 2.62 -24.39 13.02
CA PHE A 170 3.60 -25.40 12.62
C PHE A 170 4.44 -25.89 13.81
N LEU A 171 4.92 -24.98 14.68
CA LEU A 171 5.65 -25.36 15.91
C LEU A 171 4.83 -26.26 16.84
N GLN A 172 3.55 -25.96 16.99
CA GLN A 172 2.65 -26.79 17.81
C GLN A 172 2.42 -28.17 17.18
N LEU A 173 2.24 -28.23 15.86
CA LEU A 173 2.09 -29.48 15.12
C LEU A 173 3.32 -30.37 15.21
N ASP A 174 4.52 -29.78 15.11
CA ASP A 174 5.78 -30.52 15.23
C ASP A 174 5.96 -31.12 16.62
N ALA A 175 5.80 -30.29 17.66
CA ALA A 175 5.91 -30.72 19.05
C ALA A 175 4.89 -31.82 19.40
N TYR A 176 3.69 -31.73 18.83
CA TYR A 176 2.66 -32.77 18.98
C TYR A 176 3.05 -34.08 18.28
N TYR A 177 3.60 -34.01 17.06
CA TYR A 177 3.97 -35.20 16.29
C TYR A 177 5.19 -35.91 16.88
N ASP A 178 6.19 -35.18 17.36
CA ASP A 178 7.38 -35.76 18.01
C ASP A 178 7.04 -36.37 19.37
N GLY A 179 6.25 -35.68 20.21
CA GLY A 179 5.80 -36.23 21.48
C GLY A 179 4.94 -37.50 21.33
N ASN A 180 4.29 -37.70 20.19
CA ASN A 180 3.51 -38.92 19.91
C ASN A 180 4.38 -40.09 19.42
N LYS A 181 5.54 -39.83 18.79
CA LYS A 181 6.50 -40.88 18.40
C LYS A 181 7.20 -41.50 19.61
N ASP A 182 7.56 -40.68 20.60
CA ASP A 182 8.22 -41.15 21.82
C ASP A 182 7.31 -42.09 22.63
N ASN A 183 6.00 -41.84 22.59
CA ASN A 183 4.99 -42.69 23.23
C ASN A 183 4.74 -44.02 22.48
N GLN A 184 5.03 -44.09 21.18
CA GLN A 184 4.91 -45.34 20.40
C GLN A 184 6.17 -46.22 20.46
N GLN A 185 7.34 -45.67 20.84
CA GLN A 185 8.56 -46.45 21.03
C GLN A 185 8.71 -47.04 22.45
N SER A 186 7.86 -46.62 23.40
CA SER A 186 7.88 -47.06 24.80
C SER A 186 6.79 -48.09 25.16
N ALA A 187 6.05 -48.61 24.17
CA ALA A 187 5.04 -49.67 24.30
C ALA A 187 5.47 -50.93 23.54
#